data_AF-A0A086PBY3-F1
#
_entry.id   AF-A0A086PBY3-F1
#
_cell.length_a   1.000
_cell.length_b   1.000
_cell.length_c   1.000
_cell.angle_alpha   90.00
_cell.angle_beta   90.00
_cell.angle_gamma   90.00
#
_symmetry.space_group_name_H-M   'P 1'
#
loop_
_entity.id
_entity.type
_entity.pdbx_description
1 polymer ?
#
loop_
_entity_poly.entity_id
_entity_poly.type
_entity_poly.pdbx_seq_one_letter_code
_entity_poly.pdbx_strand_id
1 'polypeptide(L)'
;MPVEGACPCCRGPLHKIGEDVAERLVVAPTTFRVLVTRRPRYGCRSCEGAIVQAPAPARIVEGGILTEALIAQLLVSKYADHVPLYRQA
;
A
#
# COMPACT_ATOMS: atom_id res chain seq x y z
N MET A 1 35.84 27.76 -1.11
CA MET A 1 35.37 26.38 -1.37
C MET A 1 35.99 25.50 -0.29
N PRO A 2 35.25 24.99 0.71
CA PRO A 2 35.85 24.13 1.72
C PRO A 2 36.04 22.72 1.14
N VAL A 3 37.27 22.21 1.30
CA VAL A 3 37.66 20.84 0.95
C VAL A 3 37.04 19.87 1.96
N GLU A 4 36.17 18.99 1.46
CA GLU A 4 35.50 17.96 2.24
C GLU A 4 36.56 17.05 2.89
N GLY A 5 36.69 17.13 4.23
CA GLY A 5 37.50 16.18 5.01
C GLY A 5 38.69 16.72 5.81
N ALA A 6 38.97 18.03 5.85
CA ALA A 6 40.07 18.60 6.66
C ALA A 6 39.59 19.65 7.68
N CYS A 7 40.06 19.58 8.95
CA CYS A 7 39.66 20.58 9.96
C CYS A 7 40.13 21.97 9.53
N PRO A 8 39.26 23.00 9.55
CA PRO A 8 39.68 24.37 9.29
C PRO A 8 40.66 24.92 10.33
N CYS A 9 40.73 24.28 11.50
CA CYS A 9 41.57 24.65 12.62
C CYS A 9 43.01 24.12 12.56
N CYS A 10 43.18 22.86 12.12
CA CYS A 10 44.45 22.14 12.25
C CYS A 10 44.83 21.32 11.01
N ARG A 11 44.04 21.41 9.92
CA ARG A 11 44.20 20.67 8.64
C ARG A 11 44.28 19.13 8.77
N GLY A 12 43.99 18.56 9.94
CA GLY A 12 43.92 17.12 10.14
C GLY A 12 42.65 16.49 9.54
N PRO A 13 42.64 15.15 9.35
CA PRO A 13 41.50 14.44 8.77
C PRO A 13 40.28 14.51 9.71
N LEU A 14 39.14 14.96 9.17
CA LEU A 14 37.86 14.97 9.87
C LEU A 14 37.33 13.52 9.94
N HIS A 15 36.97 13.07 11.13
CA HIS A 15 36.26 11.80 11.32
C HIS A 15 34.76 12.07 11.45
N LYS A 16 33.93 11.13 11.01
CA LYS A 16 32.46 11.26 11.07
C LYS A 16 32.01 11.21 12.53
N ILE A 17 31.52 12.34 13.07
CA ILE A 17 31.04 12.46 14.46
C ILE A 17 29.55 12.07 14.56
N GLY A 18 28.78 12.33 13.49
CA GLY A 18 27.37 12.01 13.42
C GLY A 18 26.81 12.36 12.04
N GLU A 19 25.60 11.90 11.76
CA GLU A 19 24.85 12.24 10.56
C GLU A 19 23.45 12.66 10.99
N ASP A 20 23.00 13.81 10.49
CA ASP A 20 21.62 14.25 10.69
C ASP A 20 20.72 13.48 9.72
N VAL A 21 19.99 12.50 10.23
CA VAL A 21 19.00 11.73 9.47
C VAL A 21 17.68 12.47 9.52
N ALA A 22 17.27 13.04 8.39
CA ALA A 22 15.97 13.69 8.23
C ALA A 22 15.03 12.81 7.42
N GLU A 23 14.02 12.24 8.08
CA GLU A 23 12.95 11.51 7.41
C GLU A 23 11.91 12.51 6.86
N ARG A 24 11.55 12.36 5.58
CA ARG A 24 10.52 13.19 4.94
C ARG A 24 9.43 12.28 4.39
N LEU A 25 8.19 12.51 4.82
CA LEU A 25 7.02 11.84 4.29
C LEU A 25 6.66 12.42 2.91
N VAL A 26 6.48 11.55 1.93
CA VAL A 26 5.97 11.91 0.60
C VAL A 26 4.56 11.34 0.47
N VAL A 27 3.61 12.19 0.13
CA VAL A 27 2.25 11.75 -0.21
C VAL A 27 2.24 11.28 -1.65
N ALA A 28 1.97 9.98 -1.86
CA ALA A 28 1.71 9.43 -3.18
C ALA A 28 0.19 9.47 -3.48
N PRO A 29 -0.23 9.87 -4.69
CA PRO A 29 -1.64 9.91 -5.05
C PRO A 29 -2.28 8.51 -5.07
N THR A 30 -3.55 8.44 -4.70
CA THR A 30 -4.35 7.22 -4.61
C THR A 30 -4.54 6.59 -5.98
N THR A 31 -3.72 5.59 -6.33
CA THR A 31 -3.93 4.80 -7.55
C THR A 31 -4.90 3.66 -7.23
N PHE A 32 -6.08 3.66 -7.86
CA PHE A 32 -7.00 2.53 -7.75
C PHE A 32 -6.48 1.35 -8.56
N ARG A 33 -6.45 0.17 -7.93
CA ARG A 33 -6.08 -1.09 -8.58
C ARG A 33 -7.18 -2.10 -8.33
N VAL A 34 -7.52 -2.87 -9.36
CA VAL A 34 -8.51 -3.94 -9.26
C VAL A 34 -7.80 -5.23 -8.87
N LEU A 35 -8.12 -5.75 -7.69
CA LEU A 35 -7.67 -7.07 -7.25
C LEU A 35 -8.58 -8.15 -7.86
N VAL A 36 -8.05 -8.95 -8.79
CA VAL A 36 -8.81 -10.02 -9.43
C VAL A 36 -8.47 -11.38 -8.78
N THR A 37 -9.35 -11.87 -7.92
CA THR A 37 -9.24 -13.22 -7.35
C THR A 37 -9.81 -14.26 -8.32
N ARG A 38 -8.95 -15.08 -8.93
CA ARG A 38 -9.37 -16.19 -9.81
C ARG A 38 -9.59 -17.46 -8.98
N ARG A 39 -10.80 -18.04 -9.06
CA ARG A 39 -11.16 -19.29 -8.39
C ARG A 39 -11.47 -20.37 -9.43
N PRO A 40 -10.46 -21.14 -9.88
CA PRO A 40 -10.68 -22.20 -10.87
C PRO A 40 -11.61 -23.28 -10.31
N ARG A 41 -12.44 -23.83 -11.18
CA ARG A 41 -13.29 -25.00 -10.91
C ARG A 41 -12.56 -26.23 -11.44
N TYR A 42 -12.47 -27.27 -10.64
CA TYR A 42 -11.85 -28.53 -11.03
C TYR A 42 -12.92 -29.60 -11.17
N GLY A 43 -12.94 -30.27 -12.32
CA GLY A 43 -13.87 -31.36 -12.61
C GLY A 43 -13.12 -32.67 -12.86
N CYS A 44 -13.63 -33.80 -12.38
CA CYS A 44 -13.10 -35.10 -12.77
C CYS A 44 -13.47 -35.42 -14.22
N ARG A 45 -12.48 -35.78 -15.05
CA ARG A 45 -12.68 -36.08 -16.48
C ARG A 45 -13.38 -37.42 -16.76
N SER A 46 -13.35 -38.36 -15.83
CA SER A 46 -13.94 -39.69 -16.03
C SER A 46 -15.42 -39.79 -15.66
N CYS A 47 -15.89 -38.95 -14.74
CA CYS A 47 -17.28 -39.01 -14.27
C CYS A 47 -18.06 -37.72 -14.50
N GLU A 48 -17.42 -36.63 -14.94
CA GLU A 48 -17.98 -35.30 -15.29
C GLU A 48 -18.85 -34.59 -14.22
N GLY A 49 -19.30 -35.29 -13.17
CA GLY A 49 -20.26 -34.78 -12.19
C GLY A 49 -19.64 -34.12 -10.96
N ALA A 50 -18.37 -34.40 -10.65
CA ALA A 50 -17.71 -33.82 -9.47
C ALA A 50 -16.98 -32.52 -9.84
N ILE A 51 -17.69 -31.39 -9.81
CA ILE A 51 -17.11 -30.04 -9.94
C ILE A 51 -16.83 -29.50 -8.53
N VAL A 52 -15.55 -29.34 -8.20
CA VAL A 52 -15.10 -28.78 -6.92
C VAL A 52 -14.52 -27.38 -7.15
N GLN A 53 -14.95 -26.43 -6.34
CA GLN A 53 -14.42 -25.07 -6.33
C GLN A 53 -14.03 -24.69 -4.91
N ALA A 54 -12.89 -24.03 -4.74
CA ALA A 54 -12.53 -23.45 -3.45
C ALA A 54 -13.55 -22.37 -3.03
N PRO A 55 -13.93 -22.30 -1.74
CA PRO A 55 -14.87 -21.30 -1.25
C PRO A 55 -14.34 -19.88 -1.50
N ALA A 56 -15.25 -18.91 -1.59
CA ALA A 56 -14.85 -17.51 -1.68
C ALA A 56 -14.14 -17.09 -0.39
N PRO A 57 -13.07 -16.28 -0.47
CA PRO A 57 -12.67 -15.52 0.71
C PRO A 57 -13.84 -14.63 1.13
N ALA A 58 -14.08 -14.57 2.45
CA ALA A 58 -15.13 -13.73 3.01
C ALA A 58 -14.89 -12.25 2.65
N ARG A 59 -15.97 -11.53 2.32
CA ARG A 59 -15.93 -10.10 2.00
C ARG A 59 -16.85 -9.36 2.95
N ILE A 60 -16.52 -8.10 3.26
CA ILE A 60 -17.40 -7.24 4.07
C ILE A 60 -18.73 -6.98 3.33
N VAL A 61 -18.68 -6.78 2.01
CA VAL A 61 -19.86 -6.62 1.16
C VAL A 61 -19.87 -7.72 0.11
N GLU A 62 -20.90 -8.56 0.15
CA GLU A 62 -21.08 -9.65 -0.82
C GLU A 62 -21.21 -9.11 -2.25
N GLY A 63 -20.38 -9.61 -3.17
CA GLY A 63 -20.36 -9.17 -4.58
C GLY A 63 -19.81 -7.75 -4.83
N GLY A 64 -19.41 -7.02 -3.77
CA GLY A 64 -18.82 -5.69 -3.90
C GLY A 64 -17.47 -5.70 -4.61
N ILE A 65 -17.18 -4.61 -5.34
CA ILE A 65 -15.86 -4.36 -5.98
C ILE A 65 -14.85 -3.74 -5.01
N LEU A 66 -15.34 -3.08 -3.96
CA LEU A 66 -14.49 -2.41 -2.98
C LEU A 66 -13.81 -3.43 -2.09
N THR A 67 -12.49 -3.27 -1.93
CA THR A 67 -11.72 -4.03 -0.96
C THR A 67 -11.90 -3.44 0.43
N GLU A 68 -11.61 -4.23 1.46
CA GLU A 68 -11.71 -3.86 2.87
C GLU A 68 -10.84 -2.64 3.18
N ALA A 69 -9.64 -2.58 2.59
CA ALA A 69 -8.72 -1.45 2.70
C ALA A 69 -9.32 -0.15 2.10
N LEU A 70 -10.02 -0.26 0.97
CA LEU A 70 -10.65 0.90 0.34
C LEU A 70 -11.86 1.39 1.14
N ILE A 71 -12.63 0.48 1.73
CA ILE A 71 -13.73 0.83 2.63
C ILE A 71 -13.19 1.56 3.87
N ALA A 72 -12.11 1.05 4.48
CA ALA A 72 -11.45 1.71 5.61
C ALA A 72 -10.98 3.12 5.24
N GLN A 73 -10.35 3.29 4.08
CA GLN A 73 -9.91 4.60 3.59
C GLN A 73 -11.10 5.57 3.43
N LEU A 74 -12.20 5.13 2.82
CA LEU A 74 -13.41 5.97 2.66
C LEU A 74 -13.99 6.39 4.02
N LEU A 75 -13.99 5.49 5.00
CA LEU A 75 -14.46 5.79 6.35
C LEU A 75 -13.57 6.82 7.03
N VAL A 76 -12.24 6.66 6.96
CA VAL A 76 -11.28 7.63 7.52
C VAL A 76 -11.44 8.99 6.81
N SER A 77 -11.44 9.02 5.48
CA SER A 77 -11.57 10.27 4.74
C SER A 77 -12.90 10.98 5.00
N LYS A 78 -14.00 10.24 5.17
CA LYS A 78 -15.32 10.84 5.46
C LYS A 78 -15.43 11.35 6.90
N TYR A 79 -15.00 10.56 7.88
CA TYR A 79 -15.28 10.82 9.29
C TYR A 79 -14.13 11.45 10.06
N ALA A 80 -12.88 11.11 9.75
CA ALA A 80 -11.70 11.68 10.40
C ALA A 80 -11.22 12.93 9.66
N ASP A 81 -11.12 12.87 8.33
CA ASP A 81 -10.59 13.99 7.54
C ASP A 81 -11.67 14.97 7.06
N HIS A 82 -12.95 14.68 7.35
CA HIS A 82 -14.10 15.48 6.93
C HIS A 82 -14.12 15.82 5.43
N VAL A 83 -13.53 14.95 4.59
CA VAL A 83 -13.54 15.11 3.14
C VAL A 83 -14.90 14.64 2.63
N PRO A 84 -15.70 15.51 2.00
CA PRO A 84 -17.01 15.10 1.50
C PRO A 84 -16.85 14.14 0.31
N LEU A 85 -17.77 13.18 0.19
CA LEU A 85 -17.69 12.08 -0.79
C LEU A 85 -17.51 12.55 -2.25
N TYR A 86 -18.11 13.68 -2.63
CA TYR A 86 -17.98 14.24 -3.99
C TYR A 86 -16.57 14.75 -4.31
N ARG A 87 -15.71 14.92 -3.30
CA ARG A 87 -14.32 15.37 -3.43
C ARG A 87 -13.32 14.20 -3.35
N GLN A 88 -13.83 12.96 -3.27
CA GLN A 88 -13.03 11.74 -3.20
C GLN A 88 -13.03 10.95 -4.54
N ALA A 89 -13.62 11.54 -5.59
CA ALA A 89 -13.71 10.98 -6.93
C ALA A 89 -12.42 11.20 -7.75
#